data_AF-D1VZD8-F1
#
_entry.id   AF-D1VZD8-F1
#
_cell.length_a   1.000
_cell.length_b   1.000
_cell.length_c   1.000
_cell.angle_alpha   90.00
_cell.angle_beta   90.00
_cell.angle_gamma   90.00
#
_symmetry.space_group_name_H-M   'P 1'
#
loop_
_entity.id
_entity.type
_entity.pdbx_description
1 polymer ?
#
loop_
_entity_poly.entity_id
_entity_poly.type
_entity_poly.pdbx_seq_one_letter_code
_entity_poly.pdbx_strand_id
1 'polypeptide(L)'
;MESIKQDTEVKAWKFVKWDVEPLSKLSNSKVYRLRAKLNSGHKMNREEKNWLAVAVNTNTYYRTAVPLMGYCFNFFDVLKRYIVNQYGQWSEYYAPDKTSLRAYMCGRVHQIVEI
;
A
#
# COMPACT_ATOMS: atom_id res chain seq x y z
N MET A 1 25.40 22.58 10.91
CA MET A 1 24.12 22.15 11.52
C MET A 1 23.00 22.80 10.74
N GLU A 2 22.61 22.22 9.62
CA GLU A 2 21.38 22.61 8.93
C GLU A 2 20.32 21.59 9.34
N SER A 3 19.51 22.00 10.30
CA SER A 3 18.28 21.31 10.64
C SER A 3 17.36 21.41 9.42
N ILE A 4 17.48 20.44 8.52
CA ILE A 4 16.49 20.17 7.49
C ILE A 4 15.22 19.84 8.25
N LYS A 5 14.32 20.82 8.27
CA LYS A 5 12.96 20.69 8.76
C LYS A 5 12.42 19.40 8.15
N GLN A 6 12.15 18.40 8.99
CA GLN A 6 11.33 17.26 8.61
C GLN A 6 9.96 17.85 8.29
N ASP A 7 9.79 18.30 7.05
CA ASP A 7 8.49 18.37 6.42
C ASP A 7 7.84 17.01 6.67
N THR A 8 6.54 17.00 6.92
CA THR A 8 5.82 15.81 7.36
C THR A 8 5.75 14.80 6.20
N GLU A 9 6.88 14.15 5.93
CA GLU A 9 7.20 13.61 4.62
C GLU A 9 6.34 12.38 4.39
N VAL A 10 5.61 12.40 3.28
CA VAL A 10 4.83 11.27 2.79
C VAL A 10 5.76 10.05 2.84
N LYS A 11 5.42 9.00 3.62
CA LYS A 11 6.31 7.85 3.86
C LYS A 11 6.63 7.13 2.55
N ALA A 12 7.64 7.61 1.84
CA ALA A 12 8.02 7.18 0.52
C ALA A 12 9.52 7.29 0.34
N TRP A 13 10.10 6.41 -0.48
CA TRP A 13 11.53 6.45 -0.81
C TRP A 13 11.72 6.31 -2.32
N LYS A 14 12.77 6.94 -2.86
CA LYS A 14 13.18 6.76 -4.25
C LYS A 14 13.91 5.43 -4.37
N PHE A 15 13.50 4.58 -5.30
CA PHE A 15 14.11 3.26 -5.52
C PHE A 15 14.94 3.18 -6.81
N VAL A 16 14.84 4.19 -7.68
CA VAL A 16 15.59 4.26 -8.95
C VAL A 16 16.87 5.07 -8.81
N LYS A 17 17.89 4.74 -9.62
CA LYS A 17 19.21 5.39 -9.58
C LYS A 17 19.27 6.69 -10.38
N TRP A 18 18.48 6.83 -11.44
CA TRP A 18 18.46 8.02 -12.29
C TRP A 18 17.67 9.16 -11.67
N ASP A 19 17.82 10.36 -12.24
CA ASP A 19 17.09 11.53 -11.76
C ASP A 19 15.59 11.40 -12.05
N VAL A 20 14.76 11.83 -11.10
CA VAL A 20 13.30 11.77 -11.19
C VAL A 20 12.71 13.06 -10.69
N GLU A 21 11.52 13.37 -11.17
CA GLU A 21 10.78 14.54 -10.73
C GLU A 21 10.56 14.55 -9.20
N PRO A 22 10.42 15.74 -8.59
CA PRO A 22 10.20 15.84 -7.16
C PRO A 22 8.87 15.22 -6.76
N LEU A 23 8.85 14.63 -5.56
CA LEU A 23 7.69 13.91 -5.01
C LEU A 23 6.40 14.77 -5.00
N SER A 24 6.53 16.09 -4.86
CA SER A 24 5.42 17.05 -4.89
C SER A 24 4.62 17.03 -6.20
N LYS A 25 5.23 16.68 -7.34
CA LYS A 25 4.52 16.54 -8.62
C LYS A 25 3.58 15.33 -8.64
N LEU A 26 3.81 14.34 -7.78
CA LEU A 26 2.93 13.18 -7.62
C LEU A 26 1.72 13.46 -6.72
N SER A 27 1.53 14.69 -6.23
CA SER A 27 0.40 15.08 -5.36
C SER A 27 -0.98 14.83 -5.95
N ASN A 28 -1.09 14.74 -7.27
CA ASN A 28 -2.34 14.40 -7.96
C ASN A 28 -2.62 12.89 -8.03
N SER A 29 -1.64 12.06 -7.72
CA SER A 29 -1.79 10.60 -7.76
C SER A 29 -2.59 10.09 -6.56
N LYS A 30 -3.33 9.00 -6.78
CA LYS A 30 -4.14 8.37 -5.73
C LYS A 30 -3.27 7.84 -4.58
N VAL A 31 -2.11 7.26 -4.87
CA VAL A 31 -1.18 6.73 -3.87
C VAL A 31 -0.62 7.82 -2.96
N TYR A 32 -0.21 8.96 -3.52
CA TYR A 32 0.31 10.08 -2.77
C TYR A 32 -0.76 10.64 -1.84
N ARG A 33 -1.95 10.93 -2.39
CA ARG A 33 -3.07 11.48 -1.63
C ARG A 33 -3.47 10.56 -0.47
N LEU A 34 -3.51 9.25 -0.73
CA LEU A 34 -3.81 8.27 0.31
C LEU A 34 -2.74 8.25 1.40
N ARG A 35 -1.45 8.24 1.04
CA ARG A 35 -0.35 8.24 2.01
C ARG A 35 -0.29 9.54 2.82
N ALA A 36 -0.52 10.69 2.19
CA ALA A 36 -0.59 11.99 2.87
C ALA A 36 -1.78 12.05 3.84
N LYS A 37 -2.94 11.52 3.44
CA LYS A 37 -4.12 11.37 4.31
C LYS A 37 -3.83 10.52 5.54
N LEU A 38 -3.15 9.38 5.37
CA LEU A 38 -2.75 8.51 6.48
C LEU A 38 -1.74 9.19 7.42
N ASN A 39 -0.78 9.94 6.86
CA ASN A 39 0.21 10.69 7.64
C ASN A 39 -0.43 11.77 8.53
N SER A 40 -1.54 12.36 8.09
CA SER A 40 -2.32 13.32 8.89
C SER A 40 -3.26 12.65 9.91
N GLY A 41 -3.20 11.32 10.07
CA GLY A 41 -4.00 10.57 11.04
C GLY A 41 -5.45 10.29 10.58
N HIS A 42 -5.82 10.64 9.35
CA HIS A 42 -7.15 10.36 8.83
C HIS A 42 -7.30 8.87 8.48
N LYS A 43 -8.50 8.34 8.69
CA LYS A 43 -8.84 6.94 8.37
C LYS A 43 -9.17 6.75 6.89
N MET A 44 -8.87 5.57 6.36
CA MET A 44 -9.26 5.19 5.00
C MET A 44 -10.75 4.83 4.91
N ASN A 45 -11.40 5.25 3.83
CA ASN A 45 -12.75 4.82 3.47
C ASN A 45 -12.72 3.42 2.81
N ARG A 46 -13.91 2.85 2.51
CA ARG A 46 -14.01 1.49 1.94
C ARG A 46 -13.35 1.39 0.57
N GLU A 47 -13.53 2.38 -0.30
CA GLU A 47 -12.95 2.39 -1.65
C GLU A 47 -11.43 2.49 -1.64
N GLU A 48 -10.88 3.30 -0.75
CA GLU A 48 -9.43 3.45 -0.54
C GLU A 48 -8.82 2.14 -0.04
N LYS A 49 -9.48 1.46 0.91
CA LYS A 49 -9.03 0.14 1.39
C LYS A 49 -9.03 -0.91 0.28
N ASN A 50 -10.12 -0.99 -0.49
CA ASN A 50 -10.23 -1.92 -1.61
C ASN A 50 -9.16 -1.63 -2.67
N TRP A 51 -8.99 -0.34 -3.02
CA TRP A 51 -7.96 0.08 -3.95
C TRP A 51 -6.55 -0.27 -3.47
N LEU A 52 -6.25 -0.05 -2.18
CA LEU A 52 -4.93 -0.36 -1.62
C LEU A 52 -4.67 -1.87 -1.62
N ALA A 53 -5.67 -2.69 -1.29
CA ALA A 53 -5.55 -4.15 -1.37
C ALA A 53 -5.24 -4.61 -2.80
N VAL A 54 -5.89 -4.04 -3.82
CA VAL A 54 -5.56 -4.33 -5.23
C VAL A 54 -4.14 -3.86 -5.55
N ALA A 55 -3.81 -2.60 -5.27
CA ALA A 55 -2.53 -1.99 -5.65
C ALA A 55 -1.31 -2.73 -5.07
N VAL A 56 -1.42 -3.22 -3.83
CA VAL A 56 -0.33 -3.93 -3.15
C VAL A 56 -0.19 -5.37 -3.64
N ASN A 57 -1.31 -6.09 -3.84
CA ASN A 57 -1.25 -7.51 -4.23
C ASN A 57 -1.11 -7.72 -5.75
N THR A 58 -1.33 -6.70 -6.58
CA THR A 58 -1.04 -6.74 -8.02
C THR A 58 0.43 -6.39 -8.33
N ASN A 59 1.19 -5.91 -7.35
CA ASN A 59 2.59 -5.58 -7.52
C ASN A 59 3.49 -6.83 -7.42
N THR A 60 4.49 -6.92 -8.30
CA THR A 60 5.47 -8.01 -8.30
C THR A 60 6.59 -7.82 -7.28
N TYR A 61 6.99 -6.57 -6.99
CA TYR A 61 8.25 -6.29 -6.28
C TYR A 61 8.06 -6.03 -4.79
N TYR A 62 6.95 -5.39 -4.39
CA TYR A 62 6.73 -4.99 -3.01
C TYR A 62 5.41 -5.53 -2.49
N ARG A 63 5.45 -6.15 -1.31
CA ARG A 63 4.27 -6.71 -0.64
C ARG A 63 3.57 -5.74 0.32
N THR A 64 4.19 -4.60 0.61
CA THR A 64 3.72 -3.64 1.63
C THR A 64 3.78 -2.19 1.14
N ALA A 65 4.16 -1.99 -0.12
CA ALA A 65 4.37 -0.67 -0.71
C ALA A 65 3.86 -0.62 -2.15
N VAL A 66 3.50 0.58 -2.58
CA VAL A 66 3.01 0.84 -3.94
C VAL A 66 4.01 1.73 -4.68
N PRO A 67 4.63 1.25 -5.77
CA PRO A 67 5.56 2.03 -6.57
C PRO A 67 4.82 2.98 -7.53
N LEU A 68 5.37 4.19 -7.71
CA LEU A 68 4.92 5.15 -8.72
C LEU A 68 6.07 6.09 -9.10
N MET A 69 6.37 6.18 -10.40
CA MET A 69 7.31 7.14 -10.99
C MET A 69 8.67 7.22 -10.28
N GLY A 70 9.26 6.07 -9.96
CA GLY A 70 10.57 5.98 -9.31
C GLY A 70 10.57 6.11 -7.78
N TYR A 71 9.39 6.33 -7.17
CA TYR A 71 9.18 6.29 -5.73
C TYR A 71 8.37 5.08 -5.29
N CYS A 72 8.54 4.66 -4.05
CA CYS A 72 7.75 3.63 -3.40
C CYS A 72 7.09 4.21 -2.17
N PHE A 73 5.77 4.11 -2.08
CA PHE A 73 4.98 4.59 -0.95
C PHE A 73 4.75 3.44 0.02
N ASN A 74 5.22 3.57 1.26
CA ASN A 74 5.11 2.55 2.30
C ASN A 74 3.69 2.54 2.90
N PHE A 75 3.10 1.36 3.08
CA PHE A 75 1.81 1.18 3.77
C PHE A 75 1.89 0.09 4.86
N PHE A 76 3.09 -0.32 5.27
CA PHE A 76 3.26 -1.36 6.29
C PHE A 76 2.52 -1.05 7.61
N ASP A 77 2.40 0.22 7.98
CA ASP A 77 1.71 0.66 9.20
C ASP A 77 0.18 0.49 9.16
N VAL A 78 -0.41 0.27 7.99
CA VAL A 78 -1.86 0.11 7.83
C VAL A 78 -2.26 -1.25 7.27
N LEU A 79 -1.30 -2.04 6.80
CA LEU A 79 -1.54 -3.36 6.23
C LEU A 79 -1.41 -4.43 7.29
N LYS A 80 -2.26 -5.44 7.18
CA LYS A 80 -2.21 -6.67 7.95
C LYS A 80 -1.84 -7.83 7.04
N ARG A 81 -1.19 -8.83 7.62
CA ARG A 81 -0.80 -10.04 6.91
C ARG A 81 -1.89 -11.09 7.05
N TYR A 82 -2.22 -11.72 5.94
CA TYR A 82 -3.22 -12.78 5.86
C TYR A 82 -2.63 -14.00 5.14
N ILE A 83 -2.96 -15.19 5.64
CA ILE A 83 -2.78 -16.44 4.91
C ILE A 83 -4.15 -16.91 4.42
N VAL A 84 -4.23 -17.22 3.13
CA VAL A 84 -5.47 -17.62 2.47
C VAL A 84 -5.33 -19.00 1.86
N ASN A 85 -6.30 -19.87 2.16
CA ASN A 85 -6.48 -21.15 1.49
C ASN A 85 -7.48 -20.98 0.34
N GLN A 86 -6.97 -21.07 -0.89
CA GLN A 86 -7.78 -21.06 -2.09
C GLN A 86 -7.45 -22.28 -2.94
N TYR A 87 -8.48 -23.08 -3.26
CA TYR A 87 -8.34 -24.32 -4.05
C TYR A 87 -7.28 -25.30 -3.49
N GLY A 88 -7.11 -25.36 -2.17
CA GLY A 88 -6.13 -26.24 -1.52
C GLY A 88 -4.72 -25.67 -1.48
N GLN A 89 -4.48 -24.47 -2.02
CA GLN A 89 -3.20 -23.77 -1.96
C GLN A 89 -3.24 -22.67 -0.90
N TRP A 90 -2.16 -22.58 -0.13
CA TRP A 90 -1.96 -21.54 0.87
C TRP A 90 -1.06 -20.44 0.32
N SER A 91 -1.56 -19.20 0.33
CA SER A 91 -0.86 -18.03 -0.18
C SER A 91 -0.92 -16.87 0.83
N GLU A 92 0.16 -16.11 0.90
CA GLU A 92 0.29 -14.94 1.76
C GLU A 92 -0.15 -13.67 1.03
N TYR A 93 -0.94 -12.84 1.70
CA TYR A 93 -1.45 -11.57 1.19
C TYR A 93 -1.36 -10.46 2.23
N TYR A 94 -1.30 -9.22 1.75
CA TYR A 94 -1.34 -8.04 2.59
C TYR A 94 -2.57 -7.20 2.25
N ALA A 95 -3.36 -6.84 3.25
CA ALA A 95 -4.54 -6.01 3.04
C ALA A 95 -4.84 -5.13 4.28
N PRO A 96 -5.55 -4.00 4.12
CA PRO A 96 -5.97 -3.18 5.26
C PRO A 96 -6.99 -3.89 6.17
N ASP A 97 -7.86 -4.72 5.59
CA ASP A 97 -8.80 -5.55 6.34
C ASP A 97 -9.20 -6.81 5.54
N LYS A 98 -9.76 -7.81 6.23
CA LYS A 98 -10.26 -9.05 5.62
C LYS A 98 -11.29 -8.81 4.51
N THR A 99 -12.10 -7.76 4.61
CA THR A 99 -13.13 -7.42 3.62
C THR A 99 -12.52 -6.96 2.30
N SER A 100 -11.53 -6.07 2.34
CA SER A 100 -10.81 -5.60 1.15
C SER A 100 -10.00 -6.72 0.50
N LEU A 101 -9.42 -7.63 1.30
CA LEU A 101 -8.80 -8.84 0.77
C LEU A 101 -9.83 -9.73 0.06
N ARG A 102 -11.00 -9.96 0.66
CA ARG A 102 -12.06 -10.76 0.04
C ARG A 102 -12.59 -10.13 -1.25
N ALA A 103 -12.63 -8.80 -1.32
CA ALA A 103 -13.04 -8.06 -2.51
C ALA A 103 -11.99 -8.14 -3.63
N TYR A 104 -10.70 -8.21 -3.29
CA TYR A 104 -9.62 -8.44 -4.25
C TYR A 104 -9.64 -9.88 -4.81
N MET A 105 -9.97 -10.86 -3.98
CA MET A 105 -9.94 -12.27 -4.36
C MET A 105 -11.12 -12.68 -5.23
N CYS A 106 -10.81 -13.27 -6.38
CA CYS A 106 -11.81 -13.88 -7.26
C CYS A 106 -12.09 -15.32 -6.84
N GLY A 107 -13.36 -15.71 -6.75
CA GLY A 107 -13.77 -17.11 -6.56
C GLY A 107 -13.96 -17.56 -5.10
N ARG A 108 -14.04 -18.89 -4.92
CA ARG A 108 -14.32 -19.52 -3.63
C ARG A 108 -13.05 -19.60 -2.80
N VAL A 109 -13.03 -18.87 -1.69
CA VAL A 109 -11.98 -18.96 -0.68
C VAL A 109 -12.47 -19.89 0.42
N HIS A 110 -11.65 -20.87 0.80
CA HIS A 110 -11.98 -21.81 1.86
C HIS A 110 -11.75 -21.18 3.24
N GLN A 111 -10.58 -20.56 3.43
CA GLN A 111 -10.20 -19.97 4.72
C GLN A 111 -9.31 -18.74 4.54
N ILE A 112 -9.49 -17.76 5.42
CA ILE A 112 -8.63 -16.57 5.56
C ILE A 112 -8.28 -16.43 7.04
N VAL A 113 -6.98 -16.44 7.34
CA VAL A 113 -6.41 -16.32 8.68
C VAL A 113 -5.57 -15.04 8.74
N GLU A 114 -5.78 -14.20 9.76
CA GLU A 114 -4.93 -13.06 10.07
C GLU A 114 -3.77 -13.51 10.96
N ILE A 115 -2.57 -12.96 10.77
CA ILE A 115 -1.33 -13.34 11.47
C ILE A 115 -0.72 -12.14 12.16
#